data_AF-A0A846KWE9-F1
#
_entry.id   AF-A0A846KWE9-F1
#
_cell.length_a   1.000
_cell.length_b   1.000
_cell.length_c   1.000
_cell.angle_alpha   90.00
_cell.angle_beta   90.00
_cell.angle_gamma   90.00
#
_symmetry.space_group_name_H-M   'P 1'
#
loop_
_entity.id
_entity.type
_entity.pdbx_description
1 polymer ?
#
loop_
_entity_poly.entity_id
_entity_poly.type
_entity_poly.pdbx_seq_one_letter_code
_entity_poly.pdbx_strand_id
1 'polypeptide(L)'
;MANILIVIFLLFSCNAYAKDFGTYGHVFNIGEEDFLEYLKRKMASSSDEKQKKILEEYKNSFSNPKFGIDIGYTKEYRVSFYDPTITVKEDIKDHNDKVIIKEGSVFNPLKTMKVNEKLYLSMGQKKSI
;
A
#
# COMPACT_ATOMS: atom_id res chain seq x y z
N MET A 1 42.98 -41.36 -12.02
CA MET A 1 42.94 -39.88 -12.14
C MET A 1 41.54 -39.38 -12.47
N ALA A 2 40.95 -39.76 -13.61
CA ALA A 2 39.60 -39.32 -14.02
C ALA A 2 38.47 -39.65 -13.01
N ASN A 3 38.47 -40.87 -12.44
CA ASN A 3 37.44 -41.28 -11.49
C ASN A 3 37.50 -40.51 -10.15
N ILE A 4 38.68 -40.05 -9.73
CA ILE A 4 38.84 -39.23 -8.53
C ILE A 4 38.26 -37.83 -8.77
N LEU A 5 38.44 -37.28 -9.98
CA LEU A 5 37.89 -35.98 -10.36
C LEU A 5 36.36 -35.98 -10.34
N ILE A 6 35.74 -37.08 -10.79
CA ILE A 6 34.27 -37.25 -10.82
C ILE A 6 33.70 -37.32 -9.41
N VAL A 7 34.37 -38.02 -8.48
CA VAL A 7 33.94 -38.13 -7.08
C VAL A 7 34.01 -36.78 -6.37
N ILE A 8 35.06 -35.99 -6.64
CA ILE A 8 35.19 -34.62 -6.10
C ILE A 8 34.09 -33.71 -6.64
N PHE A 9 33.74 -33.84 -7.92
CA PHE A 9 32.66 -33.05 -8.53
C PHE A 9 31.29 -33.42 -7.96
N LEU A 10 31.05 -34.70 -7.65
CA LEU A 10 29.80 -35.18 -7.05
C LEU A 10 29.60 -34.68 -5.62
N LEU A 11 30.69 -34.55 -4.85
CA LEU A 11 30.67 -34.06 -3.47
C LEU A 11 30.41 -32.54 -3.36
N PHE A 12 30.60 -31.79 -4.46
CA PHE A 12 30.35 -30.34 -4.52
C PHE A 12 28.90 -29.97 -4.88
N SER A 13 28.06 -30.95 -5.21
CA SER A 13 26.71 -30.73 -5.77
C SER A 13 25.63 -30.41 -4.73
N CYS A 14 25.95 -30.23 -3.46
CA CYS A 14 24.92 -30.15 -2.42
C CYS A 14 24.62 -28.71 -2.00
N ASN A 15 23.32 -28.38 -2.10
CA ASN A 15 22.54 -27.36 -1.40
C ASN A 15 22.12 -26.12 -2.21
N ALA A 16 21.28 -26.34 -3.22
CA ALA A 16 20.37 -25.30 -3.69
C ALA A 16 19.21 -25.14 -2.68
N TYR A 17 19.33 -24.18 -1.77
CA TYR A 17 18.22 -23.77 -0.89
C TYR A 17 17.35 -22.76 -1.62
N ALA A 18 16.16 -23.18 -2.05
CA ALA A 18 15.12 -22.25 -2.48
C ALA A 18 14.54 -21.57 -1.23
N LYS A 19 14.81 -20.28 -1.07
CA LYS A 19 14.22 -19.47 0.00
C LYS A 19 12.87 -18.94 -0.50
N ASP A 20 11.78 -19.48 0.03
CA ASP A 20 10.45 -18.92 -0.17
C ASP A 20 10.38 -17.59 0.59
N PHE A 21 10.29 -16.49 -0.16
CA PHE A 21 10.17 -15.17 0.40
C PHE A 21 8.74 -14.85 0.85
N GLY A 22 7.76 -15.74 0.63
CA GLY A 22 6.38 -15.56 1.05
C GLY A 22 5.75 -14.26 0.51
N THR A 23 4.62 -13.89 1.08
CA THR A 23 3.93 -12.64 0.78
C THR A 23 4.30 -11.57 1.81
N TYR A 24 5.23 -10.67 1.47
CA TYR A 24 5.51 -9.49 2.30
C TYR A 24 4.41 -8.45 2.12
N GLY A 25 3.37 -8.56 2.93
CA GLY A 25 2.32 -7.56 3.05
C GLY A 25 1.70 -7.65 4.45
N HIS A 26 1.44 -6.52 5.07
CA HIS A 26 0.70 -6.51 6.32
C HIS A 26 -0.76 -6.89 6.00
N VAL A 27 -1.12 -8.14 6.24
CA VAL A 27 -2.51 -8.59 6.14
C VAL A 27 -3.19 -8.12 7.43
N PHE A 28 -3.73 -6.90 7.40
CA PHE A 28 -4.54 -6.43 8.51
C PHE A 28 -5.75 -7.35 8.62
N ASN A 29 -6.00 -7.88 9.81
CA ASN A 29 -7.27 -8.54 10.07
C ASN A 29 -8.38 -7.51 9.85
N ILE A 30 -9.44 -7.92 9.15
CA ILE A 30 -10.65 -7.12 9.01
C ILE A 30 -11.23 -6.95 10.42
N GLY A 31 -11.05 -5.76 11.00
CA GLY A 31 -11.54 -5.43 12.34
C GLY A 31 -13.00 -4.96 12.35
N GLU A 32 -13.59 -4.78 11.18
CA GLU A 32 -15.00 -4.48 11.00
C GLU A 32 -15.83 -5.76 11.16
N GLU A 33 -16.99 -5.63 11.80
CA GLU A 33 -17.95 -6.72 11.88
C GLU A 33 -18.52 -7.03 10.48
N ASP A 34 -18.73 -8.33 10.17
CA ASP A 34 -19.45 -8.72 8.97
C ASP A 34 -20.85 -8.09 8.96
N PHE A 35 -21.11 -7.28 7.93
CA PHE A 35 -22.35 -6.51 7.82
C PHE A 35 -23.60 -7.41 7.78
N LEU A 36 -23.50 -8.58 7.15
CA LEU A 36 -24.62 -9.53 7.06
C LEU A 36 -24.88 -10.19 8.42
N GLU A 37 -23.83 -10.50 9.18
CA GLU A 37 -23.94 -11.00 10.55
C GLU A 37 -24.56 -9.97 11.50
N TYR A 38 -24.12 -8.72 11.41
CA TYR A 38 -24.71 -7.58 12.12
C TYR A 38 -26.22 -7.46 11.83
N LEU A 39 -26.60 -7.48 10.54
CA LEU A 39 -28.00 -7.40 10.13
C LEU A 39 -28.83 -8.56 10.66
N LYS A 40 -28.32 -9.79 10.58
CA LYS A 40 -29.00 -10.99 11.10
C LYS A 40 -29.27 -10.86 12.60
N ARG A 41 -28.28 -10.44 13.39
CA ARG A 41 -28.44 -10.25 14.84
C ARG A 41 -29.49 -9.18 15.17
N LYS A 42 -29.49 -8.08 14.42
CA LYS A 42 -30.45 -6.98 14.59
C LYS A 42 -31.88 -7.39 14.23
N MET A 43 -32.07 -8.24 13.23
CA MET A 43 -33.39 -8.74 12.82
C MET A 43 -33.90 -9.90 13.69
N ALA A 44 -33.02 -10.77 14.20
CA ALA A 44 -33.39 -11.95 14.99
C ALA A 44 -34.11 -11.62 16.32
N SER A 45 -33.95 -10.40 16.84
CA SER A 45 -34.51 -9.95 18.13
C SER A 45 -35.75 -9.05 17.99
N SER A 46 -36.25 -8.88 16.75
CA SER A 46 -37.29 -7.88 16.42
C SER A 46 -38.56 -8.55 15.91
N SER A 47 -39.75 -8.07 16.33
CA SER A 47 -41.03 -8.48 15.74
C SER A 47 -41.11 -8.05 14.27
N ASP A 48 -41.95 -8.72 13.47
CA ASP A 48 -42.13 -8.42 12.03
C ASP A 48 -42.41 -6.93 11.75
N GLU A 49 -43.16 -6.28 12.64
CA GLU A 49 -43.46 -4.85 12.54
C GLU A 49 -42.23 -3.97 12.79
N LYS A 50 -41.38 -4.34 13.76
CA LYS A 50 -40.11 -3.65 14.01
C LYS A 50 -39.12 -3.87 12.86
N GLN A 51 -39.08 -5.06 12.28
CA GLN A 51 -38.23 -5.36 11.12
C GLN A 51 -38.60 -4.48 9.91
N LYS A 52 -39.91 -4.34 9.62
CA LYS A 52 -40.38 -3.42 8.56
C LYS A 52 -39.96 -1.98 8.82
N LYS A 53 -40.11 -1.50 10.05
CA LYS A 53 -39.70 -0.14 10.42
C LYS A 53 -38.20 0.09 10.26
N ILE A 54 -37.38 -0.87 10.69
CA ILE A 54 -35.92 -0.83 10.52
C ILE A 54 -35.56 -0.78 9.03
N LEU A 55 -36.19 -1.62 8.21
CA LEU A 55 -35.92 -1.67 6.78
C LEU A 55 -36.26 -0.35 6.08
N GLU A 56 -37.40 0.26 6.41
CA GLU A 56 -37.81 1.56 5.88
C GLU A 56 -36.85 2.68 6.33
N GLU A 57 -36.37 2.64 7.57
CA GLU A 57 -35.36 3.59 8.07
C GLU A 57 -34.03 3.46 7.33
N TYR A 58 -33.56 2.23 7.07
CA TYR A 58 -32.36 1.98 6.28
C TYR A 58 -32.52 2.44 4.81
N LYS A 59 -33.65 2.13 4.17
CA LYS A 59 -33.95 2.61 2.81
C LYS A 59 -33.94 4.14 2.75
N ASN A 60 -34.55 4.79 3.73
CA ASN A 60 -34.56 6.24 3.81
C ASN A 60 -33.15 6.81 4.04
N SER A 61 -32.36 6.20 4.93
CA SER A 61 -30.96 6.62 5.18
C SER A 61 -30.07 6.43 3.95
N PHE A 62 -30.30 5.40 3.14
CA PHE A 62 -29.56 5.17 1.90
C PHE A 62 -29.96 6.18 0.82
N SER A 63 -31.27 6.46 0.72
CA SER A 63 -31.79 7.42 -0.27
C SER A 63 -31.46 8.87 0.09
N ASN A 64 -31.33 9.17 1.38
CA ASN A 64 -31.02 10.49 1.92
C ASN A 64 -29.82 10.41 2.87
N PRO A 65 -28.59 10.27 2.33
CA PRO A 65 -27.40 10.21 3.16
C PRO A 65 -27.25 11.51 3.94
N LYS A 66 -27.30 11.41 5.27
CA LYS A 66 -27.01 12.55 6.14
C LYS A 66 -25.51 12.74 6.18
N PHE A 67 -25.00 13.70 5.42
CA PHE A 67 -23.63 14.15 5.57
C PHE A 67 -23.52 14.84 6.93
N GLY A 68 -23.01 14.13 7.94
CA GLY A 68 -22.78 14.67 9.28
C GLY A 68 -21.66 15.72 9.34
N ILE A 69 -21.05 16.01 8.20
CA ILE A 69 -19.94 16.94 8.03
C ILE A 69 -20.31 17.82 6.85
N ASP A 70 -20.53 19.11 7.13
CA ASP A 70 -20.56 20.14 6.09
C ASP A 70 -19.13 20.31 5.57
N ILE A 71 -18.82 19.60 4.48
CA ILE A 71 -17.57 19.80 3.74
C ILE A 71 -17.72 21.09 2.95
N GLY A 72 -17.60 22.21 3.67
CA GLY A 72 -17.82 23.55 3.12
C GLY A 72 -16.99 23.82 1.87
N TYR A 73 -17.39 24.84 1.11
CA TYR A 73 -16.72 25.20 -0.13
C TYR A 73 -15.27 25.65 0.11
N THR A 74 -14.38 25.23 -0.78
CA THR A 74 -13.00 25.73 -0.84
C THR A 74 -13.03 27.25 -1.07
N LYS A 75 -12.50 28.01 -0.10
CA LYS A 75 -12.43 29.48 -0.18
C LYS A 75 -11.30 29.97 -1.08
N GLU A 76 -10.21 29.20 -1.16
CA GLU A 76 -9.01 29.56 -1.90
C GLU A 76 -8.42 28.34 -2.61
N TYR A 77 -8.01 28.54 -3.86
CA TYR A 77 -7.34 27.51 -4.65
C TYR A 77 -5.90 27.32 -4.15
N ARG A 78 -5.51 26.07 -3.87
CA ARG A 78 -4.14 25.71 -3.50
C ARG A 78 -3.59 24.66 -4.46
N VAL A 79 -2.42 24.92 -5.02
CA VAL A 79 -1.61 23.96 -5.77
C VAL A 79 -0.26 23.85 -5.11
N SER A 80 0.21 22.62 -4.96
CA SER A 80 1.57 22.34 -4.50
C SER A 80 2.29 21.57 -5.58
N PHE A 81 3.42 22.11 -6.05
CA PHE A 81 4.35 21.38 -6.90
C PHE A 81 5.36 20.66 -6.01
N TYR A 82 5.73 19.44 -6.41
CA TYR A 82 6.75 18.66 -5.73
C TYR A 82 7.97 18.52 -6.64
N ASP A 83 9.13 18.93 -6.14
CA ASP A 83 10.41 18.72 -6.80
C ASP A 83 11.14 17.54 -6.13
N PRO A 84 11.22 16.37 -6.79
CA PRO A 84 11.90 15.18 -6.26
C PRO A 84 13.43 15.24 -6.41
N THR A 85 14.02 16.43 -6.55
CA THR A 85 15.47 16.58 -6.58
C THR A 85 16.06 16.21 -5.22
N ILE A 86 16.93 15.20 -5.20
CA ILE A 86 17.60 14.70 -3.99
C ILE A 86 19.11 14.82 -4.12
N THR A 87 19.79 14.99 -2.99
CA THR A 87 21.23 14.75 -2.88
C THR A 87 21.44 13.29 -2.53
N VAL A 88 22.15 12.58 -3.40
CA VAL A 88 22.44 11.16 -3.23
C VAL A 88 23.45 10.97 -2.10
N LYS A 89 23.11 10.16 -1.11
CA LYS A 89 23.92 9.95 0.11
C LYS A 89 25.00 8.88 -0.03
N GLU A 90 24.89 8.02 -1.02
CA GLU A 90 25.80 6.90 -1.25
C GLU A 90 25.81 6.57 -2.74
N ASP A 91 26.89 5.97 -3.24
CA ASP A 91 26.99 5.57 -4.64
C ASP A 91 25.85 4.62 -5.03
N ILE A 92 25.03 5.03 -5.99
CA ILE A 92 23.97 4.20 -6.57
C ILE A 92 24.60 3.36 -7.66
N LYS A 93 24.45 2.04 -7.58
CA LYS A 93 24.99 1.07 -8.54
C LYS A 93 23.88 0.33 -9.27
N ASP A 94 24.17 -0.08 -10.50
CA ASP A 94 23.33 -1.01 -11.26
C ASP A 94 23.54 -2.46 -10.81
N HIS A 95 22.73 -3.39 -11.33
CA HIS A 95 22.82 -4.84 -11.06
C HIS A 95 24.20 -5.47 -11.35
N ASN A 96 25.05 -4.79 -12.14
CA ASN A 96 26.43 -5.21 -12.43
C ASN A 96 27.48 -4.44 -11.60
N ASP A 97 27.12 -3.87 -10.45
CA ASP A 97 27.99 -3.08 -9.55
C ASP A 97 28.63 -1.81 -10.17
N LYS A 98 28.18 -1.41 -11.36
CA LYS A 98 28.62 -0.17 -12.01
C LYS A 98 27.94 1.02 -11.34
N VAL A 99 28.72 1.99 -10.87
CA VAL A 99 28.20 3.25 -10.32
C VAL A 99 27.47 4.03 -11.42
N ILE A 100 26.18 4.27 -11.21
CA ILE A 100 25.32 5.06 -12.10
C ILE A 100 25.15 6.50 -11.61
N ILE A 101 25.16 6.71 -10.30
CA ILE A 101 25.11 8.05 -9.68
C ILE A 101 26.06 8.05 -8.49
N LYS A 102 26.98 9.02 -8.44
CA LYS A 102 27.94 9.12 -7.34
C LYS A 102 27.33 9.77 -6.09
N GLU A 103 27.85 9.41 -4.93
CA GLU A 103 27.63 10.11 -3.67
C GLU A 103 27.84 11.63 -3.84
N GLY A 104 26.98 12.41 -3.19
CA GLY A 104 27.00 13.88 -3.23
C GLY A 104 26.36 14.48 -4.49
N SER A 105 25.99 13.68 -5.49
CA SER A 105 25.34 14.17 -6.70
C SER A 105 23.92 14.68 -6.42
N VAL A 106 23.56 15.80 -7.02
CA VAL A 106 22.18 16.31 -7.03
C VAL A 106 21.46 15.70 -8.22
N PHE A 107 20.46 14.85 -7.94
CA PHE A 107 19.77 14.05 -8.95
C PHE A 107 18.26 14.21 -8.87
N ASN A 108 17.61 14.33 -10.04
CA ASN A 108 16.15 14.36 -10.16
C ASN A 108 15.68 13.18 -11.01
N PRO A 109 14.98 12.19 -10.43
CA PRO A 109 14.50 11.02 -11.16
C PRO A 109 13.63 11.37 -12.37
N LEU A 110 12.83 12.43 -12.31
CA LEU A 110 11.92 12.83 -13.39
C LEU A 110 12.65 13.32 -14.66
N LYS A 111 13.94 13.64 -14.57
CA LYS A 111 14.75 14.03 -15.74
C LYS A 111 15.26 12.82 -16.53
N THR A 112 15.36 11.66 -15.91
CA THR A 112 16.01 10.47 -16.49
C THR A 112 15.03 9.34 -16.78
N MET A 113 13.90 9.27 -16.08
CA MET A 113 12.87 8.26 -16.34
C MET A 113 11.48 8.88 -16.48
N LYS A 114 10.67 8.30 -17.37
CA LYS A 114 9.22 8.52 -17.38
C LYS A 114 8.61 7.64 -16.31
N VAL A 115 7.85 8.25 -15.41
CA VAL A 115 7.11 7.51 -14.39
C VAL A 115 5.83 7.00 -15.04
N ASN A 116 5.79 5.69 -15.30
CA ASN A 116 4.64 5.04 -15.93
C ASN A 116 3.55 4.63 -14.92
N GLU A 117 3.86 4.72 -13.61
CA GLU A 117 2.96 4.37 -12.51
C GLU A 117 2.51 5.61 -11.72
N LYS A 118 1.39 5.51 -11.01
CA LYS A 118 0.88 6.61 -10.18
C LYS A 118 1.81 6.83 -8.97
N LEU A 119 2.40 8.02 -8.87
CA LEU A 119 3.13 8.48 -7.69
C LEU A 119 2.16 8.87 -6.58
N TYR A 120 2.27 8.22 -5.43
CA TYR A 120 1.56 8.63 -4.21
C TYR A 120 2.48 9.49 -3.35
N LEU A 121 2.14 10.77 -3.22
CA LEU A 121 2.89 11.73 -2.40
C LEU A 121 2.07 12.08 -1.16
N SER A 122 2.51 11.64 0.02
CA SER A 122 1.91 12.03 1.30
C SER A 122 2.67 13.23 1.86
N MET A 123 2.07 14.42 1.77
CA MET A 123 2.59 15.60 2.45
C MET A 123 2.18 15.53 3.92
N GLY A 124 3.12 15.16 4.79
CA GLY A 124 2.93 15.24 6.23
C GLY A 124 2.74 16.70 6.65
N GLN A 125 1.50 17.07 7.00
CA GLN A 125 1.23 18.36 7.61
C GLN A 125 1.76 18.31 9.05
N LYS A 126 2.91 18.94 9.30
CA LYS A 126 3.38 19.13 10.67
C LYS A 126 2.38 20.07 11.36
N LYS A 127 1.55 19.50 12.22
CA LYS A 127 0.59 20.27 13.04
C LYS A 127 1.42 21.19 13.93
N SER A 128 1.38 22.50 13.67
CA SER A 128 1.91 23.50 14.60
C SER A 128 0.97 23.51 15.79
N ILE A 129 1.40 22.90 16.90
CA ILE A 129 0.83 23.06 18.23
C ILE A 129 1.87 23.79 19.06
#